data_AF-A0A6N2M4K4-F1
#
_entry.id   AF-A0A6N2M4K4-F1
#
_cell.length_a   1.000
_cell.length_b   1.000
_cell.length_c   1.000
_cell.angle_alpha   90.00
_cell.angle_beta   90.00
_cell.angle_gamma   90.00
#
_symmetry.space_group_name_H-M   'P 1'
#
loop_
_entity.id
_entity.type
_entity.pdbx_description
1 polymer ?
#
loop_
_entity_poly.entity_id
_entity_poly.type
_entity_poly.pdbx_seq_one_letter_code
_entity_poly.pdbx_strand_id
1 'polypeptide(L)'
;MEERASAISLVSKMVESLKFLPSQARIYEGNEPIQFFSIFQSFIVFKGGHSSGYKKYIAENELPDETCKEDGAALFRVQGSGPDNMQAIQVEPVASSLNSSYCYILHNDSSVFTWSGNLTTSEDQELIERQLDLIKPNMQSKPQKEGSESEQFWDLLGGKSEYPSQKLAREAESDPHLFSCIFSKGF
;
A
#
# COMPACT_ATOMS: atom_id res chain seq x y z
N MET A 1 12.76 -5.45 14.53
CA MET A 1 13.02 -6.92 14.57
C MET A 1 12.21 -7.59 15.68
N GLU A 2 12.15 -6.98 16.86
CA GLU A 2 11.41 -7.47 18.04
C GLU A 2 9.92 -7.76 17.77
N GLU A 3 9.17 -6.82 17.20
CA GLU A 3 7.72 -7.03 16.95
C GLU A 3 7.43 -8.15 15.95
N ARG A 4 8.31 -8.35 14.95
CA ARG A 4 8.19 -9.46 13.99
C ARG A 4 8.38 -10.81 14.70
N ALA A 5 9.34 -10.91 15.62
CA ALA A 5 9.57 -12.11 16.41
C ALA A 5 8.39 -12.39 17.36
N SER A 6 7.84 -11.35 17.98
CA SER A 6 6.64 -11.46 18.83
C SER A 6 5.42 -11.94 18.05
N ALA A 7 5.19 -11.40 16.85
CA ALA A 7 4.10 -11.84 15.97
C ALA A 7 4.22 -13.32 15.60
N ILE A 8 5.43 -13.79 15.25
CA ILE A 8 5.68 -15.21 14.95
C ILE A 8 5.39 -16.06 16.19
N SER A 9 5.90 -15.67 17.37
CA SER A 9 5.66 -16.41 18.61
C SER A 9 4.17 -16.51 18.96
N LEU A 10 3.41 -15.43 18.78
CA LEU A 10 1.97 -15.40 19.04
C LEU A 10 1.22 -16.35 18.09
N VAL A 11 1.54 -16.32 16.80
CA VAL A 11 0.91 -17.23 15.83
C VAL A 11 1.25 -18.69 16.14
N SER A 12 2.49 -19.01 16.50
CA SER A 12 2.87 -20.37 16.90
C SER A 12 2.05 -20.87 18.11
N LYS A 13 1.94 -20.05 19.16
CA LYS A 13 1.11 -20.37 20.33
C LYS A 13 -0.36 -20.56 19.98
N MET A 14 -0.88 -19.74 19.07
CA MET A 14 -2.26 -19.86 18.58
C MET A 14 -2.49 -21.20 17.87
N VAL A 15 -1.59 -21.57 16.95
CA VAL A 15 -1.67 -22.83 16.20
C VAL A 15 -1.55 -24.04 17.14
N GLU A 16 -0.66 -24.00 18.13
CA GLU A 16 -0.54 -25.02 19.19
C GLU A 16 -1.85 -25.19 19.96
N SER A 17 -2.48 -24.08 20.38
CA SER A 17 -3.75 -24.11 21.12
C SER A 17 -4.91 -24.69 20.30
N LEU A 18 -4.84 -24.58 18.97
CA LEU A 18 -5.79 -25.12 18.01
C LEU A 18 -5.39 -26.49 17.47
N LYS A 19 -4.50 -27.21 18.19
CA LYS A 19 -4.06 -28.57 17.87
C LYS A 19 -3.46 -28.70 16.47
N PHE A 20 -2.80 -27.65 15.98
CA PHE A 20 -2.14 -27.60 14.67
C PHE A 20 -3.06 -27.86 13.47
N LEU A 21 -4.37 -27.65 13.63
CA LEU A 21 -5.33 -27.75 12.52
C LEU A 21 -5.25 -26.58 11.53
N PRO A 22 -5.01 -25.32 11.95
CA PRO A 22 -4.91 -24.20 11.01
C PRO A 22 -3.59 -24.19 10.25
N SER A 23 -3.65 -23.79 8.97
CA SER A 23 -2.47 -23.46 8.17
C SER A 23 -1.91 -22.09 8.56
N GLN A 24 -0.58 -21.97 8.65
CA GLN A 24 0.12 -20.72 8.89
C GLN A 24 0.74 -20.20 7.58
N ALA A 25 0.56 -18.91 7.31
CA ALA A 25 1.23 -18.21 6.21
C ALA A 25 1.91 -16.94 6.73
N ARG A 26 3.07 -16.62 6.15
CA ARG A 26 3.76 -15.34 6.37
C ARG A 26 3.69 -14.54 5.08
N ILE A 27 3.06 -13.37 5.16
CA ILE A 27 2.83 -12.49 4.01
C ILE A 27 3.71 -11.26 4.18
N TYR A 28 4.36 -10.85 3.11
CA TYR A 28 5.17 -9.64 3.06
C TYR A 28 4.44 -8.57 2.26
N GLU A 29 4.61 -7.32 2.67
CA GLU A 29 4.07 -6.16 1.97
C GLU A 29 4.49 -6.16 0.49
N GLY A 30 3.53 -5.91 -0.39
CA GLY A 30 3.72 -5.90 -1.84
C GLY A 30 3.76 -7.30 -2.48
N ASN A 31 3.70 -8.36 -1.67
CA ASN A 31 3.69 -9.76 -2.11
C ASN A 31 2.49 -10.51 -1.54
N GLU A 32 1.33 -9.85 -1.48
CA GLU A 32 0.10 -10.46 -1.00
C GLU A 32 -0.41 -11.51 -2.00
N PRO A 33 -0.67 -12.76 -1.56
CA PRO A 33 -1.15 -13.82 -2.44
C PRO A 33 -2.66 -13.65 -2.71
N ILE A 34 -3.19 -14.34 -3.71
CA ILE A 34 -4.61 -14.22 -4.10
C ILE A 34 -5.58 -14.52 -2.95
N GLN A 35 -5.23 -15.45 -2.05
CA GLN A 35 -6.04 -15.80 -0.88
C GLN A 35 -6.15 -14.64 0.13
N PHE A 36 -5.16 -13.75 0.18
CA PHE A 36 -5.22 -12.54 1.01
C PHE A 36 -6.35 -11.62 0.55
N PHE A 37 -6.47 -11.43 -0.76
CA PHE A 37 -7.52 -10.62 -1.36
C PHE A 37 -8.91 -11.25 -1.19
N SER A 38 -9.02 -12.57 -1.18
CA SER A 38 -10.30 -13.24 -0.87
C SER A 38 -10.81 -12.93 0.54
N ILE A 39 -9.93 -12.60 1.49
CA ILE A 39 -10.29 -12.28 2.87
C ILE A 39 -10.56 -10.78 3.02
N PHE A 40 -9.62 -9.95 2.59
CA PHE A 40 -9.67 -8.51 2.85
C PHE A 40 -10.44 -7.73 1.79
N GLN A 41 -10.44 -8.19 0.53
CA GLN A 41 -11.06 -7.59 -0.67
C GLN A 41 -10.53 -6.19 -1.00
N SER A 42 -10.62 -5.26 -0.04
CA SER A 42 -10.08 -3.92 -0.05
C SER A 42 -9.22 -3.66 1.18
N PHE A 43 -8.07 -3.02 1.01
CA PHE A 43 -7.27 -2.52 2.13
C PHE A 43 -6.44 -1.30 1.77
N ILE A 44 -5.99 -0.60 2.81
CA ILE A 44 -5.16 0.60 2.71
C ILE A 44 -3.83 0.31 3.42
N VAL A 45 -2.72 0.58 2.73
CA VAL A 45 -1.37 0.47 3.27
C VAL A 45 -0.86 1.88 3.55
N PHE A 46 -0.63 2.18 4.82
CA PHE A 46 -0.05 3.44 5.26
C PHE A 46 1.46 3.33 5.39
N LYS A 47 2.15 4.44 5.12
CA LYS A 47 3.56 4.58 5.45
C LYS A 47 3.76 4.82 6.95
N GLY A 48 4.93 4.42 7.42
CA GLY A 48 5.35 4.55 8.82
C GLY A 48 4.63 3.58 9.76
N GLY A 49 4.39 4.01 10.99
CA GLY A 49 3.75 3.14 11.99
C GLY A 49 3.53 3.78 13.35
N HIS A 50 2.48 3.34 14.04
CA HIS A 50 2.18 3.82 15.40
C HIS A 50 2.77 2.93 16.49
N SER A 51 3.37 1.79 16.12
CA SER A 51 3.88 0.81 17.09
C SER A 51 5.08 1.36 17.86
N SER A 52 5.24 0.91 19.10
CA SER A 52 6.40 1.27 19.92
C SER A 52 7.71 0.82 19.27
N GLY A 53 7.71 -0.34 18.59
CA GLY A 53 8.87 -0.85 17.89
C GLY A 53 9.25 0.00 16.68
N TYR A 54 8.27 0.52 15.93
CA TYR A 54 8.54 1.47 14.84
C TYR A 54 9.17 2.76 15.38
N LYS A 55 8.55 3.37 16.39
CA LYS A 55 9.05 4.62 17.00
C LYS A 55 10.46 4.48 17.55
N LYS A 56 10.76 3.35 18.19
CA LYS A 56 12.09 3.02 18.67
C LYS A 56 13.09 2.85 17.51
N TYR A 57 12.70 2.12 16.46
CA TYR A 57 13.55 1.89 15.29
C TYR A 57 13.94 3.21 14.59
N ILE A 58 13.00 4.11 14.35
CA ILE A 58 13.31 5.40 13.70
C ILE A 58 14.21 6.27 14.58
N ALA A 59 14.01 6.27 15.91
CA ALA A 59 14.82 7.03 16.85
C ALA A 59 16.26 6.49 16.94
N GLU A 60 16.43 5.17 16.96
CA GLU A 60 17.75 4.52 17.02
C GLU A 60 18.55 4.67 15.73
N ASN A 61 17.88 4.81 14.58
CA ASN A 61 18.51 4.92 13.26
C ASN A 61 18.51 6.36 12.71
N GLU A 62 18.07 7.34 13.50
CA GLU A 62 17.95 8.75 13.11
C GLU A 62 17.17 8.97 11.79
N LEU A 63 16.16 8.13 11.56
CA LEU A 63 15.32 8.17 10.36
C LEU A 63 14.15 9.14 10.55
N PRO A 64 13.70 9.79 9.45
CA PRO A 64 12.48 10.61 9.51
C PRO A 64 11.25 9.74 9.82
N ASP A 65 10.30 10.32 10.56
CA ASP A 65 9.01 9.70 10.78
C ASP A 65 8.13 9.87 9.53
N GLU A 66 7.93 8.78 8.79
CA GLU A 66 7.09 8.73 7.60
C GLU A 66 5.62 8.38 7.93
N THR A 67 5.25 8.35 9.22
CA THR A 67 3.88 8.04 9.63
C THR A 67 2.92 9.07 9.07
N CYS A 68 1.87 8.59 8.40
CA CYS A 68 0.78 9.44 7.91
C CYS A 68 0.25 10.30 9.05
N LYS A 69 0.40 11.61 8.93
CA LYS A 69 -0.20 12.56 9.86
C LYS A 69 -1.58 12.96 9.38
N GLU A 70 -2.49 13.23 10.30
CA GLU A 70 -3.84 13.69 9.96
C GLU A 70 -3.81 15.06 9.27
N ASP A 71 -2.87 15.92 9.64
CA ASP A 71 -2.71 17.32 9.20
C ASP A 71 -1.82 17.49 7.94
N GLY A 72 -1.37 16.38 7.35
CA GLY A 72 -0.42 16.37 6.24
C GLY A 72 -1.06 16.14 4.88
N ALA A 73 -0.33 16.52 3.82
CA ALA A 73 -0.62 16.01 2.49
C ALA A 73 -0.35 14.50 2.44
N ALA A 74 -1.28 13.73 1.89
CA ALA A 74 -1.11 12.29 1.68
C ALA A 74 -1.49 11.94 0.24
N LEU A 75 -0.67 11.08 -0.37
CA LEU A 75 -0.85 10.57 -1.72
C LEU A 75 -0.98 9.05 -1.67
N PHE A 76 -2.06 8.53 -2.21
CA PHE A 76 -2.33 7.09 -2.28
C PHE A 76 -2.38 6.66 -3.74
N ARG A 77 -1.53 5.70 -4.11
CA ARG A 77 -1.64 4.98 -5.38
C ARG A 77 -2.72 3.93 -5.27
N VAL A 78 -3.70 3.98 -6.16
CA VAL A 78 -4.77 2.99 -6.26
C VAL A 78 -4.38 1.95 -7.29
N GLN A 79 -4.52 0.68 -6.92
CA GLN A 79 -4.30 -0.45 -7.82
C GLN A 79 -5.21 -1.63 -7.45
N GLY A 80 -5.42 -2.53 -8.40
CA GLY A 80 -6.27 -3.68 -8.20
C GLY A 80 -6.71 -4.31 -9.51
N SER A 81 -7.50 -5.37 -9.41
CA SER A 81 -8.15 -6.00 -10.55
C SER A 81 -9.68 -5.92 -10.48
N GLY A 82 -10.24 -5.34 -9.41
CA GLY A 82 -11.68 -5.22 -9.22
C GLY A 82 -12.09 -4.98 -7.76
N PRO A 83 -13.40 -4.97 -7.45
CA PRO A 83 -13.93 -4.75 -6.11
C PRO A 83 -13.36 -5.71 -5.04
N ASP A 84 -13.10 -6.96 -5.43
CA ASP A 84 -12.59 -8.00 -4.52
C ASP A 84 -11.05 -8.05 -4.46
N ASN A 85 -10.38 -7.12 -5.14
CA ASN A 85 -8.93 -7.00 -5.15
C ASN A 85 -8.58 -5.53 -5.44
N MET A 86 -8.70 -4.70 -4.42
CA MET A 86 -8.33 -3.29 -4.48
C MET A 86 -7.40 -2.91 -3.33
N GLN A 87 -6.48 -2.01 -3.64
CA GLN A 87 -5.49 -1.51 -2.68
C GLN A 87 -5.32 -0.02 -2.88
N ALA A 88 -5.19 0.71 -1.77
CA ALA A 88 -4.66 2.06 -1.77
C ALA A 88 -3.34 2.04 -0.98
N ILE A 89 -2.24 2.37 -1.65
CA ILE A 89 -0.90 2.32 -1.06
C ILE A 89 -0.40 3.74 -0.93
N GLN A 90 -0.13 4.17 0.30
CA GLN A 90 0.45 5.48 0.56
C GLN A 90 1.87 5.55 -0.01
N VAL A 91 2.13 6.64 -0.74
CA VAL A 91 3.44 6.98 -1.31
C VAL A 91 3.81 8.39 -0.87
N GLU A 92 5.06 8.79 -1.14
CA GLU A 92 5.49 10.16 -0.85
C GLU A 92 4.62 11.16 -1.63
N PRO A 93 4.11 12.23 -0.99
CA PRO A 93 3.27 13.24 -1.63
C PRO A 93 4.11 14.22 -2.46
N VAL A 94 4.86 13.69 -3.43
CA VAL A 94 5.71 14.42 -4.36
C VAL A 94 5.38 14.01 -5.80
N ALA A 95 5.56 14.92 -6.75
CA ALA A 95 5.20 14.65 -8.15
C ALA A 95 5.93 13.45 -8.75
N SER A 96 7.16 13.16 -8.34
CA SER A 96 7.94 12.01 -8.80
C SER A 96 7.38 10.65 -8.37
N SER A 97 6.44 10.61 -7.40
CA SER A 97 5.73 9.39 -6.99
C SER A 97 4.60 8.99 -7.92
N LEU A 98 4.13 9.92 -8.77
CA LEU A 98 3.09 9.63 -9.76
C LEU A 98 3.59 8.61 -10.77
N ASN A 99 2.67 7.98 -11.48
CA ASN A 99 2.98 7.08 -12.58
C ASN A 99 1.78 6.98 -13.51
N SER A 100 1.99 7.18 -14.81
CA SER A 100 0.91 7.21 -15.82
C SER A 100 0.08 5.92 -15.90
N SER A 101 0.55 4.82 -15.31
CA SER A 101 -0.13 3.51 -15.27
C SER A 101 -1.10 3.33 -14.10
N TYR A 102 -1.25 4.32 -13.21
CA TYR A 102 -2.08 4.20 -12.02
C TYR A 102 -2.94 5.44 -11.77
N CYS A 103 -3.97 5.26 -10.96
CA CYS A 103 -4.78 6.33 -10.41
C CYS A 103 -4.28 6.69 -8.99
N TYR A 104 -4.48 7.94 -8.58
CA TYR A 104 -4.01 8.43 -7.29
C TYR A 104 -5.04 9.29 -6.57
N ILE A 105 -5.12 9.13 -5.25
CA ILE A 105 -5.89 10.02 -4.37
C ILE A 105 -4.90 10.91 -3.64
N LEU A 106 -4.96 12.22 -3.87
CA LEU A 106 -4.15 13.22 -3.18
C LEU A 106 -5.07 14.04 -2.28
N HIS A 107 -4.76 14.16 -1.00
CA HIS A 107 -5.55 14.99 -0.11
C HIS A 107 -4.72 15.70 0.95
N ASN A 108 -5.32 16.73 1.54
CA ASN A 108 -4.94 17.32 2.82
C ASN A 108 -6.21 17.54 3.67
N ASP A 109 -6.15 18.40 4.67
CA ASP A 109 -7.29 18.74 5.53
C ASP A 109 -8.46 19.42 4.80
N SER A 110 -8.17 20.09 3.68
CA SER A 110 -9.08 21.05 3.05
C SER A 110 -9.52 20.66 1.64
N SER A 111 -8.76 19.82 0.95
CA SER A 111 -8.98 19.46 -0.45
C SER A 111 -8.65 18.00 -0.70
N VAL A 112 -9.41 17.40 -1.61
CA VAL A 112 -9.17 16.06 -2.15
C VAL A 112 -9.14 16.16 -3.67
N PHE A 113 -8.15 15.52 -4.27
CA PHE A 113 -7.98 15.39 -5.71
C PHE A 113 -7.90 13.92 -6.05
N THR A 114 -8.53 13.53 -7.15
CA THR A 114 -8.27 12.26 -7.82
C THR A 114 -7.44 12.55 -9.06
N TRP A 115 -6.39 11.78 -9.32
CA TRP A 115 -5.56 11.92 -10.51
C TRP A 115 -5.58 10.62 -11.31
N SER A 116 -5.83 10.72 -12.60
CA SER A 116 -5.88 9.57 -13.51
C SER A 116 -4.74 9.65 -14.52
N GLY A 117 -3.83 8.69 -14.47
CA GLY A 117 -2.77 8.52 -15.46
C GLY A 117 -3.32 8.15 -16.83
N ASN A 118 -2.61 8.52 -17.90
CA ASN A 118 -3.05 8.33 -19.28
C ASN A 118 -3.12 6.86 -19.71
N LEU A 119 -2.50 5.94 -18.97
CA LEU A 119 -2.54 4.51 -19.25
C LEU A 119 -3.53 3.74 -18.36
N THR A 120 -4.36 4.47 -17.60
CA THR A 120 -5.43 3.90 -16.76
C THR A 120 -6.71 3.66 -17.53
N THR A 121 -7.54 2.73 -17.07
CA THR A 121 -8.82 2.37 -17.68
C THR A 121 -10.01 2.87 -16.87
N SER A 122 -11.23 2.66 -17.39
CA SER A 122 -12.47 2.94 -16.64
C SER A 122 -12.57 2.13 -15.35
N GLU A 123 -12.07 0.90 -15.35
CA GLU A 123 -12.05 0.04 -14.17
C GLU A 123 -11.15 0.63 -13.08
N ASP A 124 -9.99 1.19 -13.44
CA ASP A 124 -9.11 1.87 -12.48
C ASP A 124 -9.79 3.10 -11.86
N GLN A 125 -10.65 3.80 -12.62
CA GLN A 125 -11.43 4.91 -12.12
C GLN A 125 -12.54 4.44 -11.16
N GLU A 126 -13.19 3.31 -11.41
CA GLU A 126 -14.14 2.76 -10.43
C GLU A 126 -13.46 2.38 -9.11
N LEU A 127 -12.21 1.89 -9.16
CA LEU A 127 -11.44 1.60 -7.95
C LEU A 127 -11.11 2.88 -7.17
N ILE A 128 -10.82 3.99 -7.84
CA ILE A 128 -10.50 5.24 -7.15
C ILE A 128 -11.69 5.78 -6.37
N GLU A 129 -12.91 5.72 -6.93
CA GLU A 129 -14.12 6.21 -6.26
C GLU A 129 -14.42 5.36 -5.01
N ARG A 130 -14.30 4.03 -5.11
CA ARG A 130 -14.49 3.14 -3.95
C ARG A 130 -13.44 3.36 -2.86
N GLN A 131 -12.18 3.57 -3.22
CA GLN A 131 -11.13 3.86 -2.25
C GLN A 131 -11.26 5.25 -1.65
N LEU A 132 -11.76 6.23 -2.42
CA LEU A 132 -12.05 7.57 -1.94
C LEU A 132 -13.12 7.54 -0.83
N ASP A 133 -14.18 6.73 -0.99
CA ASP A 133 -15.20 6.54 0.04
C ASP A 133 -14.64 5.96 1.35
N LEU A 134 -13.54 5.18 1.28
CA LEU A 134 -12.87 4.63 2.46
C LEU A 134 -11.89 5.63 3.10
N ILE A 135 -11.19 6.43 2.29
CA ILE A 135 -10.13 7.33 2.73
C ILE A 135 -10.67 8.69 3.17
N LYS A 136 -11.60 9.27 2.41
CA LYS A 136 -12.20 10.61 2.64
C LYS A 136 -13.70 10.61 2.30
N PRO A 137 -14.56 9.86 3.02
CA PRO A 137 -15.99 9.68 2.71
C PRO A 137 -16.82 10.97 2.63
N ASN A 138 -16.39 12.05 3.28
CA ASN A 138 -17.18 13.27 3.44
C ASN A 138 -16.70 14.44 2.58
N MET A 139 -15.78 14.21 1.64
CA MET A 139 -15.19 15.26 0.83
C MET A 139 -15.37 14.99 -0.66
N GLN A 140 -15.86 15.99 -1.38
CA GLN A 140 -15.92 15.94 -2.83
C GLN A 140 -14.50 16.04 -3.41
N SER A 141 -14.15 15.08 -4.27
CA SER A 141 -12.87 15.12 -4.98
C SER A 141 -12.92 16.05 -6.19
N LYS A 142 -11.76 16.63 -6.53
CA LYS A 142 -11.53 17.41 -7.74
C LYS A 142 -10.75 16.56 -8.74
N PRO A 143 -11.38 16.01 -9.79
CA PRO A 143 -10.70 15.13 -10.74
C PRO A 143 -9.64 15.88 -11.55
N GLN A 144 -8.46 15.27 -11.67
CA GLN A 144 -7.30 15.72 -12.43
C GLN A 144 -6.96 14.63 -13.45
N LYS A 145 -6.73 15.03 -14.70
CA LYS A 145 -6.27 14.13 -15.75
C LYS A 145 -4.81 14.43 -16.05
N GLU A 146 -4.03 13.39 -16.30
CA GLU A 146 -2.63 13.56 -16.68
C GLU A 146 -2.45 14.54 -17.85
N GLY A 147 -1.65 15.59 -17.63
CA GLY A 147 -1.40 16.67 -18.59
C GLY A 147 -2.36 17.86 -18.53
N SER A 148 -3.42 17.79 -17.71
CA SER A 148 -4.43 18.83 -17.53
C SER A 148 -4.64 19.20 -16.05
N GLU A 149 -3.64 18.97 -15.21
CA GLU A 149 -3.72 19.19 -13.77
C GLU A 149 -3.67 20.68 -13.41
N SER A 150 -4.40 21.04 -12.37
CA SER A 150 -4.41 22.40 -11.82
C SER A 150 -3.13 22.75 -11.07
N GLU A 151 -2.83 24.05 -10.96
CA GLU A 151 -1.71 24.53 -10.14
C GLU A 151 -1.83 24.09 -8.67
N GLN A 152 -3.04 24.14 -8.10
CA GLN A 152 -3.30 23.70 -6.72
C GLN A 152 -2.90 22.23 -6.48
N PHE A 153 -3.09 21.36 -7.48
CA PHE A 153 -2.67 19.97 -7.39
C PHE A 153 -1.14 19.86 -7.34
N TRP A 154 -0.44 20.59 -8.22
CA TRP A 154 1.03 20.60 -8.23
C TRP A 154 1.63 21.23 -6.99
N ASP A 155 1.07 22.33 -6.50
CA ASP A 155 1.52 23.00 -5.27
C ASP A 155 1.47 22.05 -4.08
N LEU A 156 0.40 21.24 -3.98
CA LEU A 156 0.25 20.24 -2.92
C LEU A 156 1.27 19.09 -3.01
N LEU A 157 1.82 18.84 -4.20
CA LEU A 157 2.90 17.87 -4.44
C LEU A 157 4.31 18.50 -4.38
N GLY A 158 4.42 19.77 -3.98
CA GLY A 158 5.70 20.48 -3.95
C GLY A 158 6.23 20.91 -5.32
N GLY A 159 5.35 21.01 -6.33
CA GLY A 159 5.64 21.40 -7.70
C GLY A 159 5.60 20.23 -8.69
N LYS A 160 5.60 20.58 -9.98
CA LYS A 160 5.62 19.59 -11.06
C LYS A 160 7.02 19.05 -11.29
N SER A 161 7.15 17.72 -11.39
CA SER A 161 8.38 17.04 -11.77
C SER A 161 8.09 15.92 -12.78
N GLU A 162 9.15 15.34 -13.36
CA GLU A 162 9.02 14.13 -14.15
C GLU A 162 8.67 12.93 -13.26
N TYR A 163 7.97 11.96 -13.86
CA TYR A 163 7.54 10.73 -13.22
C TYR A 163 7.41 9.61 -14.27
N PRO A 164 7.51 8.33 -13.88
CA PRO A 164 7.53 7.22 -14.82
C PRO A 164 6.19 6.98 -15.51
N SER A 165 6.24 6.42 -16.73
CA SER A 165 5.07 6.02 -17.52
C SER A 165 4.97 4.51 -17.75
N GLN A 166 5.69 3.71 -16.96
CA GLN A 166 5.73 2.25 -17.09
C GLN A 166 5.03 1.59 -15.91
N LYS A 167 4.21 0.57 -16.19
CA LYS A 167 3.55 -0.22 -15.15
C LYS A 167 4.61 -1.04 -14.40
N LEU A 168 4.52 -1.06 -13.07
CA LEU A 168 5.41 -1.88 -12.26
C LEU A 168 5.11 -3.35 -12.56
N ALA A 169 6.10 -4.08 -13.07
CA ALA A 169 5.98 -5.50 -13.32
C ALA A 169 5.87 -6.24 -11.98
N ARG A 170 4.87 -7.13 -11.86
CA ARG A 170 4.88 -8.16 -10.82
C ARG A 170 5.72 -9.33 -11.32
N GLU A 171 6.51 -9.92 -10.45
CA GLU A 171 7.22 -11.16 -10.78
C GLU A 171 6.19 -12.22 -11.17
N ALA A 172 6.42 -12.89 -12.30
CA ALA A 172 5.56 -13.99 -12.72
C ALA A 172 5.79 -15.20 -11.80
N GLU A 173 4.72 -15.92 -11.48
CA GLU A 173 4.85 -17.22 -10.82
C GLU A 173 5.73 -18.14 -11.69
N SER A 174 6.78 -18.67 -11.08
CA SER A 174 7.61 -19.72 -11.68
C SER A 174 6.94 -21.09 -11.53
N ASP A 175 7.31 -22.05 -12.37
CA ASP A 175 6.86 -23.43 -12.23
C ASP A 175 7.08 -23.98 -10.80
N PRO A 176 6.14 -24.78 -10.26
CA PRO A 176 6.27 -25.33 -8.92
C PRO A 176 7.40 -26.35 -8.85
N HIS A 177 8.27 -26.21 -7.85
CA HIS A 177 9.38 -27.14 -7.59
C HIS A 177 9.23 -27.76 -6.20
N LEU A 178 9.48 -29.08 -6.11
CA LEU A 178 9.46 -29.81 -4.84
C LEU A 178 10.88 -30.00 -4.30
N PHE A 179 11.09 -29.62 -3.05
CA PHE A 179 12.37 -29.78 -2.35
C PHE A 179 12.21 -30.66 -1.10
N SER A 180 13.25 -31.41 -0.76
CA SER A 180 13.36 -32.11 0.53
C SER A 180 14.38 -31.39 1.40
N CYS A 181 13.95 -30.97 2.59
CA CYS A 181 14.80 -30.27 3.55
C CYS A 181 15.07 -31.18 4.74
N ILE A 182 16.33 -31.56 4.97
CA ILE A 182 16.76 -32.37 6.11
C ILE A 182 17.61 -31.50 7.02
N PHE A 183 17.14 -31.24 8.23
CA PHE A 183 17.89 -30.49 9.25
C PHE A 183 18.65 -31.48 10.14
N SER A 184 19.98 -31.59 9.96
CA SER A 184 20.84 -32.38 10.83
C SER A 184 21.52 -31.45 11.86
N LYS A 185 20.87 -31.26 13.02
CA LYS A 185 21.38 -30.57 14.24
C LYS A 185 22.11 -29.21 14.02
N GLY A 186 21.44 -28.11 14.39
CA GLY A 186 22.06 -26.78 14.45
C GLY A 186 23.09 -26.65 15.58
N PHE A 187 24.14 -25.86 15.33
CA PHE A 187 25.00 -25.28 16.37
C PHE A 187 24.27 -24.13 17.07
#